data_AF-A0A522S7P0-F1
#
_entry.id   AF-A0A522S7P0-F1
#
_cell.length_a   1.000
_cell.length_b   1.000
_cell.length_c   1.000
_cell.angle_alpha   90.00
_cell.angle_beta   90.00
_cell.angle_gamma   90.00
#
_symmetry.space_group_name_H-M   'P 1'
#
loop_
_entity.id
_entity.type
_entity.pdbx_description
1 polymer ?
#
loop_
_entity_poly.entity_id
_entity_poly.type
_entity_poly.pdbx_seq_one_letter_code
_entity_poly.pdbx_strand_id
1 'polypeptide(L)'
;MAGQKDDADERMPYQLPFPAEALNEIVVPDALPEDERVWVPQAENVWFRPLCLNRSQGYWVNLLRVRKAGILSRHRHPQAVHGFVLKGRWHYLEHDWV
;
A
#
# COMPACT_ATOMS: atom_id res chain seq x y z
N MET A 1 27.28 28.17 -2.91
CA MET A 1 27.69 26.94 -2.22
C MET A 1 27.42 27.13 -0.74
N ALA A 2 26.27 26.65 -0.25
CA ALA A 2 25.92 26.76 1.15
C ALA A 2 26.68 25.67 1.92
N GLY A 3 27.44 26.10 2.94
CA GLY A 3 28.33 25.25 3.71
C GLY A 3 27.59 24.14 4.44
N GLN A 4 28.17 22.95 4.35
CA GLN A 4 27.79 21.75 5.08
C GLN A 4 28.03 22.02 6.58
N LYS A 5 26.95 22.25 7.34
CA LYS A 5 26.99 22.27 8.80
C LYS A 5 27.01 20.82 9.28
N ASP A 6 27.86 20.53 10.25
CA ASP A 6 28.07 19.21 10.84
C ASP A 6 26.74 18.47 11.11
N ASP A 7 26.51 17.39 10.37
CA ASP A 7 25.44 16.40 10.57
C ASP A 7 25.73 15.59 11.85
N ALA A 8 25.61 16.23 13.02
CA ALA A 8 25.98 15.62 14.30
C ALA A 8 24.91 14.65 14.87
N ASP A 9 23.79 14.45 14.18
CA ASP A 9 22.74 13.51 14.58
C ASP A 9 22.35 12.61 13.39
N GLU A 10 22.83 11.37 13.42
CA GLU A 10 22.54 10.34 12.41
C GLU A 10 21.04 10.06 12.24
N ARG A 11 20.20 10.44 13.23
CA ARG A 11 18.75 10.26 13.18
C ARG A 11 18.02 11.48 12.64
N MET A 12 18.72 12.57 12.36
CA MET A 12 18.11 13.78 11.82
C MET A 12 17.58 13.49 10.40
N PRO A 13 16.27 13.61 10.15
CA PRO A 13 15.75 13.46 8.80
C PRO A 13 16.26 14.60 7.91
N TYR A 14 16.25 14.40 6.60
CA TYR A 14 16.66 15.42 5.62
C TYR A 14 15.91 16.75 5.84
N GLN A 15 16.65 17.85 5.99
CA GLN A 15 16.13 19.18 6.36
C GLN A 15 16.07 20.19 5.20
N LEU A 16 16.61 19.84 4.03
CA LEU A 16 16.64 20.75 2.88
C LEU A 16 15.36 20.63 2.04
N PRO A 17 15.10 21.59 1.14
CA PRO A 17 13.95 21.52 0.25
C PRO A 17 13.96 20.24 -0.59
N PHE A 18 12.77 19.67 -0.82
CA PHE A 18 12.61 18.58 -1.76
C PHE A 18 13.06 19.02 -3.17
N PRO A 19 13.75 18.17 -3.96
CA PRO A 19 14.18 18.54 -5.30
C PRO A 19 12.99 19.02 -6.14
N ALA A 20 13.17 20.09 -6.91
CA ALA A 20 12.07 20.71 -7.66
C ALA A 20 11.52 19.79 -8.76
N GLU A 21 12.35 18.89 -9.26
CA GLU A 21 12.06 17.88 -10.27
C GLU A 21 11.50 16.57 -9.71
N ALA A 22 11.53 16.40 -8.39
CA ALA A 22 11.05 15.17 -7.78
C ALA A 22 9.52 15.13 -7.77
N LEU A 23 8.96 13.96 -8.06
CA LEU A 23 7.52 13.73 -7.99
C LEU A 23 7.05 13.77 -6.54
N ASN A 24 5.78 14.15 -6.33
CA ASN A 24 5.18 14.07 -5.01
C ASN A 24 5.32 12.66 -4.43
N GLU A 25 5.63 12.61 -3.14
CA GLU A 25 5.71 11.37 -2.39
C GLU A 25 4.36 10.64 -2.43
N ILE A 26 4.42 9.31 -2.51
CA ILE A 26 3.24 8.43 -2.55
C ILE A 26 2.88 7.89 -1.16
N VAL A 27 3.63 8.27 -0.13
CA VAL A 27 3.34 7.91 1.26
C VAL A 27 1.98 8.48 1.65
N VAL A 28 1.02 7.57 1.77
CA VAL A 28 -0.28 7.86 2.37
C VAL A 28 -0.14 7.58 3.87
N PRO A 29 -0.17 8.61 4.74
CA PRO A 29 -0.22 8.38 6.18
C PRO A 29 -1.50 7.62 6.53
N ASP A 30 -1.46 6.87 7.63
CA ASP A 30 -2.59 6.10 8.15
C ASP A 30 -3.20 5.16 7.11
N ALA A 31 -2.47 4.09 6.81
CA ALA A 31 -2.90 3.06 5.87
C ALA A 31 -4.30 2.51 6.25
N LEU A 32 -4.60 2.36 7.54
CA LEU A 32 -5.98 2.08 7.99
C LEU A 32 -6.74 3.40 8.12
N PRO A 33 -7.69 3.71 7.22
CA PRO A 33 -8.40 4.98 7.23
C PRO A 33 -9.49 5.00 8.32
N GLU A 34 -9.72 6.17 8.92
CA GLU A 34 -10.92 6.43 9.72
C GLU A 34 -12.13 6.75 8.83
N ASP A 35 -11.90 7.40 7.67
CA ASP A 35 -12.96 7.74 6.72
C ASP A 35 -13.39 6.50 5.92
N GLU A 36 -14.60 6.03 6.18
CA GLU A 36 -15.17 4.85 5.51
C GLU A 36 -15.45 5.07 4.02
N ARG A 37 -15.52 6.32 3.53
CA ARG A 37 -15.85 6.64 2.12
C ARG A 37 -14.72 6.29 1.16
N VAL A 38 -13.50 6.08 1.65
CA VAL A 38 -12.34 5.76 0.80
C VAL A 38 -12.35 4.30 0.32
N TRP A 39 -13.22 3.46 0.88
CA TRP A 39 -13.34 2.07 0.51
C TRP A 39 -14.19 1.90 -0.75
N VAL A 40 -13.58 1.41 -1.82
CA VAL A 40 -14.25 1.11 -3.08
C VAL A 40 -14.84 -0.30 -3.02
N PRO A 41 -16.15 -0.49 -3.26
CA PRO A 41 -16.77 -1.81 -3.29
C PRO A 41 -16.27 -2.61 -4.51
N GLN A 42 -15.88 -3.86 -4.29
CA GLN A 42 -15.42 -4.78 -5.35
C GLN A 42 -16.40 -5.95 -5.55
N ALA A 43 -16.92 -6.50 -4.46
CA ALA A 43 -17.92 -7.58 -4.46
C ALA A 43 -18.73 -7.52 -3.14
N GLU A 44 -19.70 -8.42 -2.99
CA GLU A 44 -20.41 -8.56 -1.71
C GLU A 44 -19.40 -8.82 -0.59
N ASN A 45 -19.42 -7.96 0.44
CA ASN A 45 -18.51 -8.04 1.58
C ASN A 45 -17.01 -7.81 1.30
N VAL A 46 -16.63 -7.39 0.08
CA VAL A 46 -15.23 -7.14 -0.32
C VAL A 46 -15.06 -5.70 -0.81
N TRP A 47 -14.12 -4.98 -0.21
CA TRP A 47 -13.74 -3.62 -0.56
C TRP A 47 -12.23 -3.51 -0.71
N PHE A 48 -11.79 -2.51 -1.46
CA PHE A 48 -10.38 -2.13 -1.49
C PHE A 48 -10.19 -0.62 -1.33
N ARG A 49 -9.03 -0.23 -0.79
CA ARG A 49 -8.55 1.16 -0.78
C ARG A 49 -7.32 1.23 -1.68
N PRO A 50 -7.36 1.95 -2.81
CA PRO A 50 -6.16 2.15 -3.63
C PRO A 50 -5.16 3.04 -2.88
N LEU A 51 -3.88 2.66 -2.89
CA LEU A 51 -2.78 3.43 -2.30
C LEU A 51 -1.80 3.94 -3.36
N CYS A 52 -1.50 3.12 -4.37
CA CYS A 52 -0.58 3.47 -5.45
C CYS A 52 -1.04 2.82 -6.76
N LEU A 53 -0.91 3.55 -7.87
CA LEU A 53 -1.05 3.03 -9.23
C LEU A 53 0.16 3.47 -10.05
N ASN A 54 0.97 2.52 -10.48
CA ASN A 54 2.07 2.75 -11.40
C ASN A 54 1.77 2.10 -12.75
N ARG A 55 1.26 2.91 -13.67
CA ARG A 55 0.87 2.47 -15.01
C ARG A 55 2.06 2.02 -15.87
N SER A 56 3.21 2.68 -15.71
CA SER A 56 4.40 2.41 -16.53
C SER A 56 5.07 1.10 -16.17
N GLN A 57 5.07 0.74 -14.88
CA GLN A 57 5.65 -0.51 -14.38
C GLN A 57 4.62 -1.61 -14.15
N GLY A 58 3.32 -1.32 -14.36
CA GLY A 58 2.25 -2.30 -14.32
C GLY A 58 1.95 -2.86 -12.92
N TYR A 59 2.15 -2.07 -11.86
CA TYR A 59 1.81 -2.47 -10.49
C TYR A 59 0.88 -1.48 -9.81
N TRP A 60 0.23 -1.97 -8.76
CA TRP A 60 -0.57 -1.16 -7.86
C TRP A 60 -0.41 -1.70 -6.44
N VAL A 61 -0.72 -0.86 -5.47
CA VAL A 61 -0.80 -1.24 -4.06
C VAL A 61 -2.19 -0.85 -3.56
N ASN A 62 -2.88 -1.78 -2.92
CA ASN A 62 -4.16 -1.54 -2.29
C ASN A 62 -4.26 -2.25 -0.95
N LEU A 63 -5.10 -1.73 -0.07
CA LEU A 63 -5.60 -2.52 1.05
C LEU A 63 -6.83 -3.28 0.60
N LEU A 64 -6.92 -4.55 0.97
CA LEU A 64 -8.11 -5.36 0.79
C LEU A 64 -8.81 -5.50 2.13
N ARG A 65 -10.12 -5.26 2.16
CA ARG A 65 -10.96 -5.40 3.34
C ARG A 65 -12.12 -6.34 3.03
N VAL A 66 -12.17 -7.44 3.76
CA VAL A 66 -13.29 -8.38 3.74
C VAL A 66 -13.99 -8.29 5.09
N ARG A 67 -15.30 -7.99 5.11
CA ARG A 67 -16.09 -7.97 6.35
C ARG A 67 -16.87 -9.28 6.44
N LYS A 68 -16.77 -9.99 7.57
CA LYS A 68 -17.31 -11.36 7.76
C LYS A 68 -16.55 -12.42 6.96
N ALA A 69 -17.06 -12.79 5.79
CA ALA A 69 -16.50 -13.81 4.92
C ALA A 69 -16.67 -13.38 3.46
N GLY A 70 -15.71 -13.76 2.62
CA GLY A 70 -15.73 -13.48 1.19
C GLY A 70 -14.82 -14.46 0.47
N ILE A 71 -15.20 -14.83 -0.75
CA ILE A 71 -14.37 -15.60 -1.67
C ILE A 71 -14.07 -14.67 -2.84
N LEU A 72 -12.78 -14.57 -3.18
CA LEU A 72 -12.39 -13.97 -4.44
C LEU A 72 -12.39 -15.07 -5.51
N SER A 73 -12.99 -14.78 -6.66
CA SER A 73 -13.02 -15.72 -7.78
C SER A 73 -11.60 -16.13 -8.19
N ARG A 74 -11.45 -17.40 -8.60
CA ARG A 74 -10.18 -17.95 -9.07
C ARG A 74 -9.59 -17.10 -10.20
N HIS A 75 -8.33 -16.74 -10.07
CA HIS A 75 -7.57 -15.97 -11.05
C HIS A 75 -6.08 -16.30 -10.98
N ARG A 76 -5.29 -15.79 -11.93
CA ARG A 76 -3.84 -15.94 -11.97
C ARG A 76 -3.18 -14.60 -12.31
N HIS A 77 -2.05 -14.33 -11.68
CA HIS A 77 -1.21 -13.18 -12.01
C HIS A 77 -0.03 -13.61 -12.89
N PRO A 78 0.32 -12.84 -13.93
CA PRO A 78 1.54 -13.07 -14.71
C PRO A 78 2.81 -12.61 -13.96
N GLN A 79 2.66 -11.87 -12.87
CA GLN A 79 3.74 -11.32 -12.04
C GLN A 79 3.53 -11.72 -10.56
N ALA A 80 4.56 -11.52 -9.74
CA ALA A 80 4.50 -11.82 -8.31
C ALA A 80 3.48 -10.95 -7.57
N VAL A 81 2.86 -11.51 -6.53
CA VAL A 81 1.97 -10.81 -5.60
C VAL A 81 2.58 -10.86 -4.22
N HIS A 82 2.66 -9.71 -3.54
CA HIS A 82 3.08 -9.61 -2.15
C HIS A 82 1.86 -9.26 -1.31
N GLY A 83 1.62 -10.02 -0.25
CA GLY A 83 0.53 -9.81 0.69
C GLY A 83 1.06 -9.74 2.12
N PHE A 84 0.54 -8.80 2.90
CA PHE A 84 0.82 -8.70 4.33
C PHE A 84 -0.50 -8.54 5.09
N VAL A 85 -0.69 -9.34 6.14
CA VAL A 85 -1.93 -9.35 6.91
C VAL A 85 -1.86 -8.30 8.02
N LEU A 86 -2.61 -7.21 7.87
CA LEU A 86 -2.73 -6.19 8.92
C LEU A 86 -3.66 -6.64 10.06
N LYS A 87 -4.75 -7.35 9.74
CA LYS A 87 -5.74 -7.86 10.69
C LYS A 87 -6.53 -9.01 10.09
N GLY A 88 -6.83 -10.02 10.92
CA GLY A 88 -7.64 -11.17 10.53
C GLY A 88 -6.79 -12.29 9.92
N ARG A 89 -7.40 -13.09 9.05
CA ARG A 89 -6.75 -14.20 8.35
C ARG A 89 -7.41 -14.42 6.99
N TRP A 90 -6.67 -15.00 6.07
CA TRP A 90 -7.12 -15.42 4.75
C TRP A 90 -6.22 -16.56 4.29
N HIS A 91 -6.65 -17.31 3.28
CA HIS A 91 -5.81 -18.32 2.66
C HIS A 91 -6.23 -18.52 1.20
N TYR A 92 -5.32 -19.03 0.39
CA TYR A 92 -5.67 -19.61 -0.90
C TYR A 92 -6.20 -21.03 -0.69
N LEU A 93 -7.18 -21.46 -1.47
CA LEU A 93 -7.71 -22.83 -1.39
C LEU A 93 -6.72 -23.83 -2.00
N GLU A 94 -5.82 -23.34 -2.84
CA GLU A 94 -4.79 -24.10 -3.54
C GLU A 94 -3.55 -24.41 -2.69
N HIS A 95 -3.50 -23.93 -1.44
CA HIS A 95 -2.34 -24.06 -0.56
C HIS A 95 -2.74 -24.45 0.86
N ASP A 96 -1.86 -25.20 1.53
CA ASP A 96 -2.09 -25.72 2.88
C ASP A 96 -1.61 -24.80 4.01
N TRP A 97 -0.95 -23.68 3.69
CA TRP A 97 -0.46 -22.73 4.70
C TRP A 97 -1.58 -21.81 5.21
N VAL A 98 -1.53 -21.46 6.51
CA VAL A 98 -2.46 -20.57 7.22
C VAL A 98 -1.68 -19.52 8.00
#